data_AF-A0AAV2HAB1-F1
#
_entry.id   AF-A0AAV2HAB1-F1
#
_cell.length_a   1.000
_cell.length_b   1.000
_cell.length_c   1.000
_cell.angle_alpha   90.00
_cell.angle_beta   90.00
_cell.angle_gamma   90.00
#
_symmetry.space_group_name_H-M   'P 1'
#
loop_
_entity.id
_entity.type
_entity.pdbx_description
1 polymer ?
#
loop_
_entity_poly.entity_id
_entity_poly.type
_entity_poly.pdbx_seq_one_letter_code
_entity_poly.pdbx_strand_id
1 'polypeptide(L)'
;MAERQRARLVELTLQDGNQDCADCGDKNPDWASCTIGVFLCQTCAGIHRGLGSSNSRIKSIHLDNWDKDQVQVMEMIGNIKAKDKYEMCVPPYYKRPTSQTVDVLKKEWIMAKYQRLEFTDTDRQDAYNVSQKSGLLWKLGRDRKQFAQRRFVLSRTENKLYYYVNEENGKKNVIFYFQQKQPKAEADLDFLNAVFVPEKIGNPFGLQITYFKNGSTRNLFVYSENSKEIVDWFMCIRAAKWERRRIAFPDRDLTQLAEDLTKDFLMEGWLSKMGPKNEPFRRRWFTLDRRKLMYFEEPLNAFAKGEVFIGHKDGGYSVSTGSEEGDRGSNSQNTSSYCFTLNTPDRKFVLRAETQDDMHKWVMAMQKVVEMPLTTQDSKLAGLLVPKKSSNSFRLIKR
;
A
#
# COMPACT_ATOMS: atom_id res chain seq x y z
N MET A 1 25.95 13.22 37.64
CA MET A 1 24.91 14.04 36.96
C MET A 1 24.27 13.30 35.80
N ALA A 2 25.05 12.67 34.91
CA ALA A 2 24.55 11.89 33.78
C ALA A 2 23.53 10.80 34.17
N GLU A 3 23.77 10.07 35.26
CA GLU A 3 22.86 9.01 35.72
C GLU A 3 21.50 9.53 36.19
N ARG A 4 21.45 10.68 36.87
CA ARG A 4 20.19 11.34 37.27
C ARG A 4 19.37 11.77 36.06
N GLN A 5 20.02 12.30 35.02
CA GLN A 5 19.35 12.70 33.79
C GLN A 5 18.81 11.49 33.02
N ARG A 6 19.57 10.40 32.96
CA ARG A 6 19.12 9.13 32.37
C ARG A 6 17.91 8.55 33.11
N ALA A 7 17.99 8.45 34.44
CA ALA A 7 16.86 7.99 35.25
C ALA A 7 15.61 8.83 35.00
N ARG A 8 15.75 10.15 34.91
CA ARG A 8 14.64 11.04 34.60
C ARG A 8 14.05 10.81 33.21
N LEU A 9 14.87 10.60 32.19
CA LEU A 9 14.36 10.30 30.85
C LEU A 9 13.62 8.96 30.81
N VAL A 10 14.08 7.95 31.55
CA VAL A 10 13.38 6.66 31.69
C VAL A 10 12.03 6.84 32.39
N GLU A 11 11.92 7.70 33.40
CA GLU A 11 10.61 8.03 33.98
C GLU A 11 9.68 8.71 32.96
N LEU A 12 10.21 9.58 32.10
CA LEU A 12 9.42 10.26 31.08
C LEU A 12 8.88 9.31 30.00
N THR A 13 9.61 8.24 29.64
CA THR A 13 9.10 7.26 28.67
C THR A 13 7.91 6.46 29.20
N LEU A 14 7.75 6.38 30.51
CA LEU A 14 6.61 5.72 31.16
C LEU A 14 5.36 6.59 31.22
N GLN A 15 5.48 7.90 30.94
CA GLN A 15 4.33 8.80 30.91
C GLN A 15 3.43 8.53 29.70
N ASP A 16 2.15 8.88 29.86
CA ASP A 16 1.16 8.69 28.80
C ASP A 16 1.56 9.40 27.51
N GLY A 17 1.33 8.73 26.38
CA GLY A 17 1.77 9.15 25.05
C GLY A 17 3.26 9.00 24.72
N ASN A 18 4.16 8.94 25.70
CA ASN A 18 5.61 8.76 25.47
C ASN A 18 6.03 7.30 25.32
N GLN A 19 5.15 6.35 25.66
CA GLN A 19 5.37 4.91 25.52
C GLN A 19 5.35 4.42 24.06
N ASP A 20 4.87 5.27 23.15
CA ASP A 20 4.76 4.99 21.73
C ASP A 20 5.59 6.01 20.94
N CYS A 21 6.24 5.57 19.88
CA CYS A 21 6.97 6.43 18.96
C CYS A 21 6.04 7.52 18.40
N ALA A 22 6.46 8.78 18.52
CA ALA A 22 5.67 9.95 18.13
C ALA A 22 5.27 9.98 16.64
N ASP A 23 5.91 9.18 15.78
CA ASP A 23 5.69 9.23 14.34
C ASP A 23 5.03 7.99 13.75
N CYS A 24 5.33 6.79 14.26
CA CYS A 24 4.80 5.54 13.69
C CYS A 24 4.08 4.65 14.71
N GLY A 25 3.99 5.08 15.98
CA GLY A 25 3.30 4.36 17.04
C GLY A 25 3.99 3.06 17.50
N ASP A 26 5.23 2.82 17.07
CA ASP A 26 6.02 1.67 17.53
C ASP A 26 6.25 1.74 19.04
N LYS A 27 6.19 0.61 19.73
CA LYS A 27 6.21 0.56 21.20
C LYS A 27 7.62 0.78 21.76
N ASN A 28 7.69 1.30 22.98
CA ASN A 28 8.91 1.44 23.78
C ASN A 28 10.04 2.19 23.06
N PRO A 29 9.86 3.50 22.75
CA PRO A 29 10.87 4.29 22.07
C PRO A 29 12.12 4.50 22.95
N ASP A 30 13.28 4.09 22.42
CA ASP A 30 14.60 4.24 23.09
C ASP A 30 15.44 5.43 22.58
N TRP A 31 14.87 6.24 21.69
CA TRP A 31 15.51 7.42 21.11
C TRP A 31 14.64 8.65 21.34
N ALA A 32 15.26 9.82 21.27
CA ALA A 32 14.53 11.08 21.38
C ALA A 32 15.17 12.18 20.52
N SER A 33 14.34 13.12 20.06
CA SER A 33 14.78 14.39 19.51
C SER A 33 14.77 15.46 20.61
N CYS A 34 15.95 15.84 21.08
CA CYS A 34 16.09 16.83 22.15
C CYS A 34 15.93 18.29 21.70
N THR A 35 15.71 18.54 20.41
CA THR A 35 15.31 19.87 19.88
C THR A 35 13.81 19.99 19.70
N ILE A 36 13.14 18.90 19.28
CA ILE A 36 11.69 18.88 19.06
C ILE A 36 10.95 18.50 20.34
N GLY A 37 11.54 17.67 21.20
CA GLY A 37 10.95 17.18 22.44
C GLY A 37 10.09 15.92 22.28
N VAL A 38 10.46 15.01 21.36
CA VAL A 38 9.69 13.77 21.06
C VAL A 38 10.51 12.50 21.28
N PHE A 39 9.83 11.44 21.71
CA PHE A 39 10.35 10.08 21.85
C PHE A 39 10.03 9.24 20.60
N LEU A 40 11.04 8.51 20.13
CA LEU A 40 11.08 7.88 18.81
C LEU A 40 11.63 6.45 18.89
N CYS A 41 11.13 5.57 18.03
CA CYS A 41 11.78 4.28 17.78
C CYS A 41 13.06 4.48 16.95
N GLN A 42 13.89 3.43 16.86
CA GLN A 42 15.16 3.48 16.14
C GLN A 42 15.01 3.87 14.66
N THR A 43 13.99 3.34 13.98
CA THR A 43 13.73 3.65 12.56
C THR A 43 13.38 5.11 12.35
N CYS A 44 12.45 5.67 13.13
CA CYS A 44 12.08 7.09 13.02
C CYS A 44 13.23 8.01 13.43
N ALA A 45 13.99 7.65 14.47
CA ALA A 45 15.22 8.33 14.83
C ALA A 45 16.25 8.35 13.68
N GLY A 46 16.34 7.25 12.90
CA GLY A 46 17.10 7.17 11.64
C GLY A 46 16.69 8.23 10.63
N ILE A 47 15.39 8.38 10.39
CA ILE A 47 14.84 9.37 9.45
C ILE A 47 15.08 10.80 9.95
N HIS A 48 14.87 11.05 11.24
CA HIS A 48 15.08 12.37 11.84
C HIS A 48 16.52 12.88 11.71
N ARG A 49 17.53 11.98 11.69
CA ARG A 49 18.93 12.38 11.42
C ARG A 49 19.07 13.07 10.06
N GLY A 50 18.24 12.70 9.08
CA GLY A 50 18.18 13.33 7.76
C GLY A 50 17.60 14.74 7.74
N LEU A 51 16.96 15.20 8.82
CA LEU A 51 16.45 16.57 8.95
C LEU A 51 17.55 17.60 9.26
N GLY A 52 18.73 17.14 9.66
CA GLY A 52 19.82 17.98 10.15
C GLY A 52 19.71 18.29 11.65
N SER A 53 20.86 18.43 12.31
CA SER A 53 20.97 18.57 13.77
C SER A 53 20.40 19.88 14.33
N SER A 54 20.22 20.90 13.50
CA SER A 54 19.55 22.15 13.85
C SER A 54 18.03 21.97 13.98
N ASN A 55 17.43 21.08 13.17
CA ASN A 55 16.00 20.83 13.17
C ASN A 55 15.64 19.68 14.13
N SER A 56 16.41 18.59 14.08
CA SER A 56 16.17 17.40 14.91
C SER A 56 17.47 16.79 15.42
N ARG A 57 17.83 17.11 16.67
CA ARG A 57 19.01 16.50 17.32
C ARG A 57 18.63 15.20 18.04
N ILE A 58 18.99 14.08 17.41
CA ILE A 58 18.68 12.73 17.89
C ILE A 58 19.71 12.23 18.89
N LYS A 59 19.22 11.65 19.99
CA LYS A 59 20.02 11.03 21.05
C LYS A 59 19.37 9.74 21.54
N SER A 60 20.19 8.75 21.88
CA SER A 60 19.77 7.57 22.61
C SER A 60 19.45 7.94 24.05
N ILE A 61 18.35 7.43 24.58
CA ILE A 61 17.95 7.64 25.98
C ILE A 61 18.96 7.00 26.93
N HIS A 62 19.47 5.83 26.56
CA HIS A 62 20.32 5.01 27.43
C HIS A 62 21.82 5.22 27.20
N LEU A 63 22.23 5.48 25.96
CA LEU A 63 23.64 5.44 25.57
C LEU A 63 24.31 6.82 25.56
N ASP A 64 23.57 7.88 25.25
CA ASP A 64 24.15 9.21 25.10
C ASP A 64 24.22 9.97 26.45
N ASN A 65 25.07 11.00 26.51
CA ASN A 65 25.13 11.94 27.62
C ASN A 65 24.09 13.03 27.41
N TRP A 66 23.28 13.35 28.41
CA TRP A 66 22.26 14.39 28.34
C TRP A 66 22.61 15.55 29.26
N ASP A 67 22.36 16.79 28.83
CA ASP A 67 22.45 17.96 29.72
C ASP A 67 21.07 18.29 30.33
N LYS A 68 21.04 19.22 31.29
CA LYS A 68 19.80 19.54 32.03
C LYS A 68 18.77 20.19 31.12
N ASP A 69 19.21 21.08 30.24
CA ASP A 69 18.34 21.83 29.33
C ASP A 69 17.65 20.88 28.34
N GLN A 70 18.37 19.89 27.82
CA GLN A 70 17.80 18.85 26.96
C GLN A 70 16.75 18.01 27.68
N VAL A 71 16.99 17.60 28.93
CA VAL A 71 15.97 16.87 29.72
C VAL A 71 14.77 17.76 29.97
N GLN A 72 14.97 19.04 30.29
CA GLN A 72 13.88 20.00 30.48
C GLN A 72 13.02 20.17 29.23
N VAL A 73 13.61 20.18 28.02
CA VAL A 73 12.85 20.18 26.75
C VAL A 73 11.93 18.95 26.66
N MET A 74 12.43 17.77 27.02
CA MET A 74 11.63 16.53 27.01
C MET A 74 10.50 16.58 28.03
N GLU A 75 10.72 17.14 29.22
CA GLU A 75 9.71 17.32 30.26
C GLU A 75 8.61 18.32 29.83
N MET A 76 9.02 19.40 29.15
CA MET A 76 8.12 20.48 28.78
C MET A 76 7.24 20.11 27.58
N ILE A 77 7.74 19.32 26.64
CA ILE A 77 7.04 19.01 25.38
C ILE A 77 6.41 17.62 25.44
N GLY A 78 7.22 16.56 25.32
CA GLY A 78 6.72 15.19 25.20
C GLY A 78 5.86 14.95 23.96
N ASN A 79 5.45 13.70 23.75
CA ASN A 79 4.77 13.29 22.52
C ASN A 79 3.36 13.88 22.38
N ILE A 80 2.62 14.02 23.48
CA ILE A 80 1.25 14.59 23.46
C ILE A 80 1.27 16.03 22.97
N LYS A 81 2.07 16.92 23.58
CA LYS A 81 2.10 18.33 23.15
C LYS A 81 2.73 18.51 21.78
N ALA A 82 3.70 17.66 21.43
CA ALA A 82 4.23 17.64 20.07
C ALA A 82 3.16 17.27 19.05
N LYS A 83 2.30 16.28 19.36
CA LYS A 83 1.15 15.92 18.51
C LYS A 83 0.18 17.09 18.38
N ASP A 84 -0.20 17.74 19.48
CA ASP A 84 -1.11 18.89 19.47
C ASP A 84 -0.59 20.05 18.59
N LYS A 85 0.73 20.24 18.56
CA LYS A 85 1.38 21.26 17.73
C LYS A 85 1.55 20.84 16.26
N TYR A 86 2.18 19.68 16.02
CA TYR A 86 2.64 19.26 14.70
C TYR A 86 1.63 18.41 13.94
N GLU A 87 0.49 18.08 14.53
CA GLU A 87 -0.59 17.29 13.93
C GLU A 87 -1.97 17.95 14.08
N MET A 88 -2.00 19.26 14.33
CA MET A 88 -3.22 20.05 14.58
C MET A 88 -4.27 19.88 13.48
N CYS A 89 -3.84 19.89 12.22
CA CYS A 89 -4.69 19.93 11.04
C CYS A 89 -4.46 18.74 10.10
N VAL A 90 -4.17 17.53 10.63
CA VAL A 90 -3.98 16.35 9.77
C VAL A 90 -5.30 15.98 9.06
N PRO A 91 -5.35 15.97 7.72
CA PRO A 91 -6.57 15.60 7.02
C PRO A 91 -6.99 14.16 7.32
N PRO A 92 -8.31 13.86 7.44
CA PRO A 92 -8.78 12.51 7.74
C PRO A 92 -8.29 11.44 6.75
N TYR A 93 -8.09 11.80 5.48
CA TYR A 93 -7.58 10.91 4.45
C TYR A 93 -6.06 10.78 4.42
N TYR A 94 -5.30 11.58 5.17
CA TYR A 94 -3.85 11.45 5.18
C TYR A 94 -3.44 10.12 5.83
N LYS A 95 -2.64 9.30 5.14
CA LYS A 95 -2.24 7.99 5.68
C LYS A 95 -1.20 8.17 6.78
N ARG A 96 -1.61 7.99 8.02
CA ARG A 96 -0.72 7.91 9.18
C ARG A 96 0.10 6.61 9.11
N PRO A 97 1.43 6.67 9.23
CA PRO A 97 2.26 5.47 9.20
C PRO A 97 2.17 4.69 10.52
N THR A 98 2.30 3.37 10.41
CA THR A 98 2.49 2.43 11.52
C THR A 98 3.93 1.90 11.51
N SER A 99 4.31 1.08 12.49
CA SER A 99 5.63 0.43 12.50
C SER A 99 5.86 -0.50 11.30
N GLN A 100 4.81 -1.05 10.68
CA GLN A 100 4.89 -1.88 9.46
C GLN A 100 4.79 -1.06 8.16
N THR A 101 4.52 0.24 8.23
CA THR A 101 4.42 1.08 7.03
C THR A 101 5.77 1.25 6.35
N VAL A 102 5.78 1.27 5.01
CA VAL A 102 6.99 1.46 4.19
C VAL A 102 7.73 2.76 4.50
N ASP A 103 9.04 2.73 4.35
CA ASP A 103 9.93 3.83 4.75
C ASP A 103 9.64 5.15 4.06
N VAL A 104 9.24 5.15 2.78
CA VAL A 104 8.90 6.38 2.06
C VAL A 104 7.74 7.15 2.70
N LEU A 105 6.72 6.43 3.21
CA LEU A 105 5.58 7.05 3.89
C LEU A 105 5.97 7.54 5.29
N LYS A 106 6.77 6.77 6.04
CA LYS A 106 7.33 7.23 7.33
C LYS A 106 8.20 8.49 7.15
N LYS A 107 9.06 8.49 6.13
CA LYS A 107 9.93 9.62 5.78
C LYS A 107 9.10 10.87 5.49
N GLU A 108 8.16 10.78 4.57
CA GLU A 108 7.38 11.95 4.18
C GLU A 108 6.40 12.42 5.25
N TRP A 109 5.94 11.53 6.15
CA TRP A 109 5.21 11.93 7.35
C TRP A 109 6.05 12.78 8.30
N ILE A 110 7.27 12.34 8.61
CA ILE A 110 8.21 13.08 9.47
C ILE A 110 8.58 14.43 8.84
N MET A 111 8.87 14.43 7.54
CA MET A 111 9.19 15.66 6.80
C MET A 111 7.98 16.62 6.75
N ALA A 112 6.76 16.10 6.57
CA ALA A 112 5.53 16.90 6.61
C ALA A 112 5.30 17.53 7.98
N LYS A 113 5.47 16.77 9.06
CA LYS A 113 5.28 17.23 10.45
C LYS A 113 6.28 18.32 10.83
N TYR A 114 7.58 18.05 10.67
CA TYR A 114 8.62 18.83 11.35
C TYR A 114 9.42 19.77 10.45
N GLN A 115 9.52 19.47 9.16
CA GLN A 115 10.27 20.32 8.22
C GLN A 115 9.35 21.28 7.46
N ARG A 116 8.24 20.76 6.94
CA ARG A 116 7.30 21.52 6.11
C ARG A 116 6.14 22.12 6.92
N LEU A 117 5.90 21.57 8.11
CA LEU A 117 4.84 21.98 9.03
C LEU A 117 3.46 21.91 8.34
N GLU A 118 3.24 20.91 7.49
CA GLU A 118 2.02 20.81 6.66
C GLU A 118 0.75 20.66 7.49
N PHE A 119 0.87 20.17 8.72
CA PHE A 119 -0.29 19.91 9.59
C PHE A 119 -0.45 20.95 10.70
N THR A 120 0.30 22.06 10.68
CA THR A 120 0.07 23.18 11.60
C THR A 120 -0.97 24.16 11.07
N ASP A 121 -1.25 24.11 9.76
CA ASP A 121 -2.13 25.03 9.04
C ASP A 121 -2.67 24.34 7.79
N THR A 122 -3.97 24.47 7.52
CA THR A 122 -4.61 23.88 6.33
C THR A 122 -4.09 24.48 5.02
N ASP A 123 -3.63 25.74 5.03
CA ASP A 123 -3.13 26.42 3.83
C ASP A 123 -1.79 25.84 3.34
N ARG A 124 -1.13 25.00 4.17
CA ARG A 124 0.13 24.33 3.81
C ARG A 124 -0.09 22.99 3.07
N GLN A 125 -1.33 22.65 2.76
CA GLN A 125 -1.72 21.32 2.29
C GLN A 125 -2.12 21.28 0.81
N ASP A 126 -1.92 22.39 0.08
CA ASP A 126 -2.32 22.55 -1.32
C ASP A 126 -1.76 21.47 -2.24
N ALA A 127 -0.55 20.97 -1.97
CA ALA A 127 0.14 19.99 -2.82
C ALA A 127 -0.66 18.70 -3.08
N TYR A 128 -1.50 18.30 -2.12
CA TYR A 128 -2.40 17.15 -2.23
C TYR A 128 -3.88 17.49 -2.05
N ASN A 129 -4.22 18.77 -1.82
CA ASN A 129 -5.58 19.30 -1.73
C ASN A 129 -6.10 19.96 -3.01
N VAL A 130 -5.42 19.75 -4.14
CA VAL A 130 -5.82 20.31 -5.44
C VAL A 130 -7.02 19.62 -6.09
N SER A 131 -7.85 20.40 -6.80
CA SER A 131 -8.93 19.89 -7.68
C SER A 131 -8.41 19.00 -8.81
N GLN A 132 -7.20 19.30 -9.30
CA GLN A 132 -6.52 18.53 -10.33
C GLN A 132 -5.01 18.49 -10.05
N LYS A 133 -4.40 17.30 -10.02
CA LYS A 133 -2.94 17.13 -9.97
C LYS A 133 -2.43 16.67 -11.33
N SER A 134 -1.38 17.30 -11.85
CA SER A 134 -0.72 16.94 -13.11
C SER A 134 0.78 16.94 -12.94
N GLY A 135 1.46 15.97 -13.54
CA GLY A 135 2.89 15.78 -13.35
C GLY A 135 3.45 14.63 -14.17
N LEU A 136 4.77 14.55 -14.22
CA LEU A 136 5.46 13.44 -14.88
C LEU A 136 5.78 12.36 -13.85
N LEU A 137 5.46 11.11 -14.18
CA LEU A 137 5.91 9.94 -13.43
C LEU A 137 6.66 8.99 -14.36
N TRP A 138 7.70 8.36 -13.84
CA TRP A 138 8.36 7.25 -14.52
C TRP A 138 7.42 6.06 -14.46
N LYS A 139 6.97 5.57 -15.62
CA LYS A 139 6.01 4.48 -15.71
C LYS A 139 6.60 3.30 -16.45
N LEU A 140 6.48 2.09 -15.89
CA LEU A 140 6.88 0.86 -16.56
C LEU A 140 6.01 0.60 -17.80
N GLY A 141 6.67 0.42 -18.95
CA GLY A 141 6.04 0.00 -20.20
C GLY A 141 5.53 -1.44 -20.13
N ARG A 142 4.39 -1.72 -20.77
CA ARG A 142 3.79 -3.08 -20.79
C ARG A 142 4.71 -4.08 -21.48
N ASP A 143 5.12 -3.76 -22.70
CA ASP A 143 5.78 -4.73 -23.59
C ASP A 143 7.29 -4.55 -23.56
N ARG A 144 7.78 -3.30 -23.55
CA ARG A 144 9.21 -2.97 -23.51
C ARG A 144 9.88 -3.22 -22.15
N LYS A 145 9.09 -3.43 -21.08
CA LYS A 145 9.56 -3.60 -19.68
C LYS A 145 10.60 -2.54 -19.22
N GLN A 146 10.52 -1.32 -19.76
CA GLN A 146 11.37 -0.20 -19.41
C GLN A 146 10.53 0.94 -18.83
N PHE A 147 11.09 1.69 -17.89
CA PHE A 147 10.47 2.90 -17.38
C PHE A 147 10.63 4.04 -18.38
N ALA A 148 9.56 4.81 -18.57
CA ALA A 148 9.61 6.04 -19.34
C ALA A 148 8.67 7.07 -18.74
N GLN A 149 9.04 8.34 -18.80
CA GLN A 149 8.22 9.42 -18.28
C GLN A 149 6.89 9.50 -19.02
N ARG A 150 5.80 9.56 -18.26
CA ARG A 150 4.45 9.77 -18.77
C ARG A 150 3.80 10.85 -17.94
N ARG A 151 3.01 11.70 -18.61
CA ARG A 151 2.21 12.68 -17.89
C ARG A 151 0.98 12.01 -17.33
N PHE A 152 0.78 12.16 -16.03
CA PHE A 152 -0.43 11.77 -15.33
C PHE A 152 -1.25 13.01 -15.00
N VAL A 153 -2.57 12.85 -14.99
CA VAL A 153 -3.51 13.87 -14.55
C VAL A 153 -4.57 13.18 -13.69
N LEU A 154 -4.69 13.56 -12.42
CA LEU A 154 -5.79 13.16 -11.55
C LEU A 154 -6.79 14.30 -11.51
N SER A 155 -8.03 14.04 -11.92
CA SER A 155 -9.15 14.98 -11.86
C SER A 155 -10.13 14.52 -10.79
N ARG A 156 -10.33 15.37 -9.77
CA ARG A 156 -11.31 15.09 -8.70
C ARG A 156 -12.75 15.15 -9.21
N THR A 157 -13.05 16.16 -10.02
CA THR A 157 -14.39 16.40 -10.58
C THR A 157 -14.83 15.26 -11.49
N GLU A 158 -13.93 14.74 -12.30
CA GLU A 158 -14.21 13.62 -13.22
C GLU A 158 -14.06 12.24 -12.58
N ASN A 159 -13.60 12.17 -11.33
CA ASN A 159 -13.31 10.94 -10.60
C ASN A 159 -12.36 9.98 -11.33
N LYS A 160 -11.35 10.53 -12.01
CA LYS A 160 -10.49 9.75 -12.91
C LYS A 160 -9.01 10.10 -12.77
N LEU A 161 -8.19 9.08 -12.98
CA LEU A 161 -6.76 9.22 -13.22
C LEU A 161 -6.46 8.90 -14.69
N TYR A 162 -5.85 9.86 -15.37
CA TYR A 162 -5.42 9.76 -16.75
C TYR A 162 -3.92 9.61 -16.84
N TYR A 163 -3.46 8.95 -17.91
CA TYR A 163 -2.10 9.18 -18.37
C TYR A 163 -2.01 9.31 -19.88
N TYR A 164 -1.03 10.09 -20.31
CA TYR A 164 -0.76 10.40 -21.70
C TYR A 164 0.62 9.88 -22.08
N VAL A 165 0.75 9.45 -23.34
CA VAL A 165 2.06 9.18 -23.92
C VAL A 165 2.58 10.51 -24.46
N ASN A 166 3.81 10.88 -24.09
CA ASN A 166 4.43 12.06 -24.63
C ASN A 166 4.59 11.87 -26.14
N GLU A 167 3.86 12.66 -26.92
CA GLU A 167 4.24 12.99 -28.29
C GLU A 167 4.58 14.49 -28.25
N GLU A 168 5.89 14.74 -28.22
CA GLU A 168 6.60 15.98 -28.53
C GLU A 168 6.75 17.13 -27.50
N ASN A 169 8.04 17.37 -27.19
CA ASN A 169 8.79 18.63 -27.09
C ASN A 169 8.07 19.91 -26.60
N GLY A 170 8.23 20.20 -25.31
CA GLY A 170 8.54 21.57 -24.87
C GLY A 170 7.41 22.61 -24.81
N LYS A 171 6.14 22.26 -25.02
CA LYS A 171 5.04 23.25 -24.89
C LYS A 171 4.75 23.59 -23.42
N LYS A 172 4.95 24.86 -23.07
CA LYS A 172 4.86 25.44 -21.71
C LYS A 172 3.44 25.51 -21.12
N ASN A 173 2.38 25.39 -21.92
CA ASN A 173 0.99 25.33 -21.42
C ASN A 173 0.37 23.96 -21.65
N VAL A 174 0.66 23.08 -20.69
CA VAL A 174 0.38 21.65 -20.71
C VAL A 174 -1.10 21.32 -20.49
N ILE A 175 -1.78 22.03 -19.59
CA ILE A 175 -3.15 21.67 -19.15
C ILE A 175 -4.15 21.76 -20.31
N PHE A 176 -4.12 22.85 -21.08
CA PHE A 176 -4.99 23.04 -22.25
C PHE A 176 -4.70 22.05 -23.38
N TYR A 177 -3.44 21.62 -23.55
CA TYR A 177 -3.06 20.71 -24.62
C TYR A 177 -3.63 19.29 -24.43
N PHE A 178 -3.68 18.80 -23.20
CA PHE A 178 -4.15 17.44 -22.91
C PHE A 178 -5.68 17.31 -22.77
N GLN A 179 -6.40 18.42 -22.61
CA GLN A 179 -7.87 18.41 -22.74
C GLN A 179 -8.32 18.13 -24.18
N GLN A 180 -7.48 18.40 -25.19
CA GLN A 180 -7.80 18.16 -26.61
C GLN A 180 -7.30 16.81 -27.14
N LYS A 181 -6.38 16.15 -26.44
CA LYS A 181 -5.80 14.86 -26.86
C LYS A 181 -6.40 13.73 -26.07
N GLN A 182 -6.76 12.63 -26.73
CA GLN A 182 -7.28 11.46 -26.01
C GLN A 182 -6.22 10.84 -25.09
N PRO A 183 -6.55 10.56 -23.82
CA PRO A 183 -5.66 9.88 -22.90
C PRO A 183 -5.34 8.46 -23.38
N LYS A 184 -4.13 7.98 -23.07
CA LYS A 184 -3.75 6.60 -23.42
C LYS A 184 -4.50 5.59 -22.55
N ALA A 185 -4.80 5.96 -21.32
CA ALA A 185 -5.73 5.25 -20.47
C ALA A 185 -6.38 6.19 -19.47
N GLU A 186 -7.56 5.78 -19.03
CA GLU A 186 -8.36 6.38 -17.98
C GLU A 186 -8.61 5.30 -16.93
N ALA A 187 -8.47 5.66 -15.66
CA ALA A 187 -8.72 4.79 -14.53
C ALA A 187 -9.72 5.47 -13.59
N ASP A 188 -10.86 4.80 -13.37
CA ASP A 188 -11.88 5.23 -12.42
C ASP A 188 -11.36 5.10 -10.98
N LEU A 189 -11.40 6.18 -10.21
CA LEU A 189 -10.90 6.20 -8.84
C LEU A 189 -11.74 5.35 -7.87
N ASP A 190 -13.01 5.05 -8.19
CA ASP A 190 -13.86 4.21 -7.31
C ASP A 190 -13.33 2.78 -7.23
N PHE A 191 -12.73 2.29 -8.32
CA PHE A 191 -12.16 0.94 -8.46
C PHE A 191 -10.63 0.90 -8.50
N LEU A 192 -9.98 2.05 -8.43
CA LEU A 192 -8.52 2.15 -8.35
C LEU A 192 -8.04 1.80 -6.93
N ASN A 193 -6.90 1.13 -6.83
CA ASN A 193 -6.12 1.03 -5.59
C ASN A 193 -4.67 1.44 -5.86
N ALA A 194 -4.00 2.00 -4.85
CA ALA A 194 -2.62 2.45 -4.94
C ALA A 194 -1.85 1.94 -3.71
N VAL A 195 -0.74 1.25 -3.95
CA VAL A 195 0.05 0.58 -2.89
C VAL A 195 1.53 0.80 -3.17
N PHE A 196 2.29 1.25 -2.18
CA PHE A 196 3.74 1.34 -2.31
C PHE A 196 4.34 -0.07 -2.29
N VAL A 197 5.12 -0.42 -3.30
CA VAL A 197 5.75 -1.74 -3.47
C VAL A 197 7.21 -1.60 -3.88
N PRO A 198 8.04 -0.93 -3.05
CA PRO A 198 9.38 -0.51 -3.44
C PRO A 198 10.29 -1.68 -3.83
N GLU A 199 10.26 -2.77 -3.07
CA GLU A 199 11.04 -3.99 -3.34
C GLU A 199 10.65 -4.63 -4.68
N LYS A 200 9.35 -4.75 -4.95
CA LYS A 200 8.82 -5.33 -6.20
C LYS A 200 9.26 -4.55 -7.43
N ILE A 201 9.29 -3.21 -7.32
CA ILE A 201 9.68 -2.32 -8.41
C ILE A 201 11.21 -2.17 -8.50
N GLY A 202 11.95 -2.43 -7.42
CA GLY A 202 13.37 -2.13 -7.32
C GLY A 202 13.65 -0.62 -7.20
N ASN A 203 12.72 0.13 -6.63
CA ASN A 203 12.86 1.58 -6.41
C ASN A 203 12.20 1.97 -5.08
N PRO A 204 12.87 2.74 -4.20
CA PRO A 204 12.33 3.09 -2.87
C PRO A 204 11.02 3.89 -2.92
N PHE A 205 10.71 4.50 -4.07
CA PHE A 205 9.54 5.32 -4.32
C PHE A 205 8.54 4.63 -5.27
N GLY A 206 8.68 3.31 -5.45
CA GLY A 206 7.82 2.51 -6.30
C GLY A 206 6.38 2.42 -5.79
N LEU A 207 5.44 2.87 -6.61
CA LEU A 207 4.00 2.80 -6.38
C LEU A 207 3.34 1.91 -7.45
N GLN A 208 2.56 0.93 -7.00
CA GLN A 208 1.68 0.14 -7.87
C GLN A 208 0.28 0.71 -7.81
N ILE A 209 -0.22 1.13 -8.97
CA ILE A 209 -1.61 1.54 -9.18
C ILE A 209 -2.32 0.40 -9.90
N THR A 210 -3.42 -0.07 -9.32
CA THR A 210 -4.27 -1.10 -9.93
C THR A 210 -5.65 -0.51 -10.21
N TYR A 211 -6.23 -0.82 -11.36
CA TYR A 211 -7.58 -0.39 -11.70
C TYR A 211 -8.24 -1.40 -12.63
N PHE A 212 -9.57 -1.38 -12.71
CA PHE A 212 -10.31 -2.26 -13.62
C PHE A 212 -10.30 -1.71 -15.05
N LYS A 213 -9.97 -2.58 -16.00
CA LYS A 213 -10.04 -2.29 -17.44
C LYS A 213 -10.55 -3.51 -18.19
N ASN A 214 -11.69 -3.38 -18.86
CA ASN A 214 -12.31 -4.42 -19.69
C ASN A 214 -12.46 -5.76 -18.94
N GLY A 215 -12.99 -5.71 -17.71
CA GLY A 215 -13.24 -6.91 -16.90
C GLY A 215 -12.01 -7.56 -16.25
N SER A 216 -10.85 -6.90 -16.29
CA SER A 216 -9.60 -7.39 -15.70
C SER A 216 -8.83 -6.30 -14.94
N THR A 217 -8.08 -6.70 -13.93
CA THR A 217 -7.19 -5.79 -13.20
C THR A 217 -5.97 -5.42 -14.06
N ARG A 218 -5.76 -4.12 -14.25
CA ARG A 218 -4.58 -3.53 -14.88
C ARG A 218 -3.64 -2.99 -13.81
N ASN A 219 -2.39 -3.47 -13.81
CA ASN A 219 -1.30 -2.90 -13.02
C ASN A 219 -0.54 -1.81 -13.80
N LEU A 220 -0.31 -0.68 -13.15
CA LEU A 220 0.69 0.31 -13.50
C LEU A 220 1.73 0.36 -12.39
N PHE A 221 3.00 0.28 -12.77
CA PHE A 221 4.12 0.47 -11.85
C PHE A 221 4.75 1.82 -12.18
N VAL A 222 4.76 2.71 -11.20
CA VAL A 222 5.23 4.08 -11.35
C VAL A 222 6.16 4.48 -10.21
N TYR A 223 7.03 5.45 -10.45
CA TYR A 223 7.76 6.15 -9.39
C TYR A 223 8.01 7.60 -9.78
N SER A 224 8.40 8.41 -8.80
CA SER A 224 9.03 9.72 -8.99
C SER A 224 10.44 9.64 -8.41
N GLU A 225 11.37 10.45 -8.90
CA GLU A 225 12.70 10.61 -8.28
C GLU A 225 12.63 11.37 -6.95
N ASN A 226 11.52 12.07 -6.72
CA ASN A 226 11.26 12.83 -5.50
C ASN A 226 10.22 12.09 -4.63
N SER A 227 10.60 11.77 -3.39
CA SER A 227 9.73 11.09 -2.42
C SER A 227 8.47 11.88 -2.08
N LYS A 228 8.58 13.20 -1.91
CA LYS A 228 7.41 14.06 -1.67
C LYS A 228 6.44 13.99 -2.84
N GLU A 229 6.91 14.09 -4.07
CA GLU A 229 6.03 14.11 -5.24
C GLU A 229 5.23 12.80 -5.37
N ILE A 230 5.85 11.63 -5.19
CA ILE A 230 5.12 10.36 -5.27
C ILE A 230 4.13 10.18 -4.10
N VAL A 231 4.48 10.68 -2.91
CA VAL A 231 3.58 10.65 -1.75
C VAL A 231 2.43 11.63 -1.94
N ASP A 232 2.65 12.81 -2.50
CA ASP A 232 1.59 13.76 -2.84
C ASP A 232 0.64 13.17 -3.89
N TRP A 233 1.12 12.40 -4.88
CA TRP A 233 0.25 11.64 -5.79
C TRP A 233 -0.63 10.63 -5.05
N PHE A 234 -0.03 9.86 -4.14
CA PHE A 234 -0.75 8.89 -3.32
C PHE A 234 -1.80 9.58 -2.42
N MET A 235 -1.46 10.70 -1.78
CA MET A 235 -2.38 11.48 -0.95
C MET A 235 -3.50 12.14 -1.78
N CYS A 236 -3.22 12.61 -2.99
CA CYS A 236 -4.23 13.11 -3.93
C CYS A 236 -5.26 12.04 -4.30
N ILE A 237 -4.81 10.80 -4.57
CA ILE A 237 -5.71 9.67 -4.84
C ILE A 237 -6.61 9.40 -3.63
N ARG A 238 -6.04 9.42 -2.42
CA ARG A 238 -6.81 9.23 -1.18
C ARG A 238 -7.80 10.38 -0.95
N ALA A 239 -7.39 11.63 -1.12
CA ALA A 239 -8.24 12.80 -0.96
C ALA A 239 -9.43 12.78 -1.93
N ALA A 240 -9.21 12.46 -3.20
CA ALA A 240 -10.27 12.36 -4.20
C ALA A 240 -11.29 11.26 -3.86
N LYS A 241 -10.81 10.11 -3.38
CA LYS A 241 -11.68 9.02 -2.92
C LYS A 241 -12.46 9.40 -1.66
N TRP A 242 -11.82 10.11 -0.73
CA TRP A 242 -12.42 10.48 0.56
C TRP A 242 -13.71 11.28 0.40
N GLU A 243 -13.67 12.32 -0.41
CA GLU A 243 -14.82 13.21 -0.62
C GLU A 243 -16.06 12.44 -1.09
N ARG A 244 -15.89 11.61 -2.10
CA ARG A 244 -16.97 10.77 -2.64
C ARG A 244 -17.45 9.72 -1.65
N ARG A 245 -16.52 9.06 -0.97
CA ARG A 245 -16.82 7.99 -0.03
C ARG A 245 -17.56 8.50 1.20
N ARG A 246 -17.23 9.69 1.69
CA ARG A 246 -17.93 10.34 2.80
C ARG A 246 -19.38 10.68 2.42
N ILE A 247 -19.60 11.11 1.19
CA ILE A 247 -20.95 11.40 0.66
C ILE A 247 -21.75 10.10 0.45
N ALA A 248 -21.10 9.06 -0.09
CA ALA A 248 -21.77 7.79 -0.39
C ALA A 248 -22.07 6.93 0.84
N PHE A 249 -21.38 7.16 1.96
CA PHE A 249 -21.50 6.39 3.21
C PHE A 249 -21.52 7.31 4.43
N PRO A 250 -22.55 8.17 4.59
CA PRO A 250 -22.59 9.19 5.63
C PRO A 250 -22.58 8.62 7.06
N ASP A 251 -23.12 7.41 7.25
CA ASP A 251 -23.24 6.77 8.57
C ASP A 251 -22.02 5.92 8.94
N ARG A 252 -21.02 5.82 8.06
CA ARG A 252 -19.84 4.99 8.30
C ARG A 252 -18.83 5.73 9.15
N ASP A 253 -18.20 5.02 10.08
CA ASP A 253 -17.08 5.54 10.85
C ASP A 253 -15.99 6.11 9.92
N LEU A 254 -15.63 7.37 10.18
CA LEU A 254 -14.73 8.15 9.34
C LEU A 254 -13.31 7.60 9.34
N THR A 255 -12.88 6.98 10.44
CA THR A 255 -11.54 6.36 10.56
C THR A 255 -11.48 5.11 9.68
N GLN A 256 -12.47 4.22 9.81
CA GLN A 256 -12.59 3.03 8.95
C GLN A 256 -12.72 3.41 7.47
N LEU A 257 -13.44 4.49 7.17
CA LEU A 257 -13.57 4.99 5.81
C LEU A 257 -12.22 5.46 5.24
N ALA A 258 -11.41 6.15 6.05
CA ALA A 258 -10.08 6.63 5.66
C ALA A 258 -9.09 5.48 5.43
N GLU A 259 -9.18 4.42 6.23
CA GLU A 259 -8.38 3.20 6.07
C GLU A 259 -8.71 2.46 4.76
N ASP A 260 -9.96 2.57 4.29
CA ASP A 260 -10.46 1.89 3.11
C ASP A 260 -10.15 2.57 1.77
N LEU A 261 -9.65 3.81 1.77
CA LEU A 261 -9.40 4.58 0.54
C LEU A 261 -8.37 3.90 -0.37
N THR A 262 -7.28 3.44 0.23
CA THR A 262 -6.22 2.65 -0.42
C THR A 262 -5.79 1.57 0.56
N LYS A 263 -5.71 0.31 0.12
CA LYS A 263 -5.34 -0.82 0.98
C LYS A 263 -4.11 -1.52 0.46
N ASP A 264 -3.19 -1.81 1.35
CA ASP A 264 -2.07 -2.70 1.07
C ASP A 264 -2.59 -4.08 0.68
N PHE A 265 -1.81 -4.82 -0.10
CA PHE A 265 -2.16 -6.20 -0.44
C PHE A 265 -2.07 -7.06 0.82
N LEU A 266 -3.08 -7.90 1.05
CA LEU A 266 -3.14 -8.76 2.24
C LEU A 266 -1.99 -9.75 2.25
N MET A 267 -1.61 -10.24 1.07
CA MET A 267 -0.48 -11.13 0.90
C MET A 267 -0.01 -11.15 -0.55
N GLU A 268 1.30 -11.30 -0.75
CA GLU A 268 1.90 -11.56 -2.05
C GLU A 268 3.04 -12.56 -1.93
N GLY A 269 3.38 -13.22 -3.03
CA GLY A 269 4.48 -14.19 -3.04
C GLY A 269 4.37 -15.22 -4.15
N TRP A 270 5.43 -16.01 -4.30
CA TRP A 270 5.45 -17.11 -5.25
C TRP A 270 4.69 -18.32 -4.69
N LEU A 271 3.79 -18.87 -5.49
CA LEU A 271 3.16 -20.18 -5.26
C LEU A 271 3.18 -20.98 -6.55
N SER A 272 3.17 -22.30 -6.42
CA SER A 272 2.90 -23.20 -7.54
C SER A 272 1.41 -23.53 -7.58
N LYS A 273 0.79 -23.52 -8.76
CA LYS A 273 -0.63 -23.86 -8.93
C LYS A 273 -0.88 -24.93 -9.98
N MET A 274 -1.78 -25.86 -9.70
CA MET A 274 -2.21 -26.88 -10.66
C MET A 274 -3.15 -26.31 -11.72
N GLY A 275 -3.12 -26.86 -12.94
CA GLY A 275 -4.07 -26.50 -14.00
C GLY A 275 -5.51 -26.98 -13.71
N PRO A 276 -6.52 -26.49 -14.44
CA PRO A 276 -7.92 -26.89 -14.24
C PRO A 276 -8.20 -28.36 -14.53
N LYS A 277 -7.37 -29.01 -15.35
CA LYS A 277 -7.52 -30.40 -15.79
C LYS A 277 -6.41 -31.30 -15.22
N ASN A 278 -6.01 -31.05 -13.97
CA ASN A 278 -4.86 -31.71 -13.34
C ASN A 278 -3.55 -31.59 -14.15
N GLU A 279 -3.40 -30.47 -14.88
CA GLU A 279 -2.17 -30.17 -15.60
C GLU A 279 -1.05 -29.85 -14.61
N PRO A 280 0.23 -30.09 -14.96
CA PRO A 280 1.37 -29.87 -14.07
C PRO A 280 1.38 -28.51 -13.37
N PHE A 281 1.89 -28.51 -12.14
CA PHE A 281 2.07 -27.29 -11.35
C PHE A 281 2.89 -26.25 -12.10
N ARG A 282 2.42 -25.00 -12.08
CA ARG A 282 3.15 -23.85 -12.62
C ARG A 282 3.38 -22.82 -11.53
N ARG A 283 4.63 -22.38 -11.38
CA ARG A 283 5.01 -21.29 -10.48
C ARG A 283 4.46 -19.96 -10.99
N ARG A 284 3.82 -19.18 -10.12
CA ARG A 284 3.20 -17.89 -10.42
C ARG A 284 3.37 -16.95 -9.23
N TRP A 285 3.49 -15.66 -9.51
CA TRP A 285 3.40 -14.63 -8.47
C TRP A 285 1.93 -14.42 -8.13
N PHE A 286 1.55 -14.55 -6.87
CA PHE A 286 0.20 -14.32 -6.39
C PHE A 286 0.10 -12.99 -5.64
N THR A 287 -1.04 -12.35 -5.76
CA THR A 287 -1.43 -11.15 -5.00
C THR A 287 -2.85 -11.34 -4.49
N LEU A 288 -3.03 -11.29 -3.17
CA LEU A 288 -4.34 -11.24 -2.52
C LEU A 288 -4.71 -9.78 -2.23
N ASP A 289 -5.50 -9.21 -3.14
CA ASP A 289 -6.06 -7.85 -3.03
C ASP A 289 -7.47 -7.94 -2.46
N ARG A 290 -7.61 -7.82 -1.14
CA ARG A 290 -8.87 -7.99 -0.42
C ARG A 290 -9.49 -9.36 -0.72
N ARG A 291 -10.59 -9.40 -1.49
CA ARG A 291 -11.28 -10.63 -1.92
C ARG A 291 -10.83 -11.15 -3.29
N LYS A 292 -9.85 -10.52 -3.92
CA LYS A 292 -9.42 -10.86 -5.27
C LYS A 292 -8.03 -11.49 -5.22
N LEU A 293 -7.98 -12.79 -5.50
CA LEU A 293 -6.74 -13.51 -5.68
C LEU A 293 -6.33 -13.45 -7.15
N MET A 294 -5.21 -12.79 -7.42
CA MET A 294 -4.65 -12.64 -8.77
C MET A 294 -3.36 -13.43 -8.88
N TYR A 295 -3.09 -13.99 -10.05
CA TYR A 295 -1.79 -14.63 -10.31
C TYR A 295 -1.17 -14.21 -11.64
N PHE A 296 0.15 -14.06 -11.63
CA PHE A 296 0.96 -13.49 -12.69
C PHE A 296 2.10 -14.43 -13.06
N GLU A 297 2.64 -14.28 -14.27
CA GLU A 297 3.87 -14.98 -14.65
C GLU A 297 5.07 -14.32 -13.99
N GLU A 298 5.08 -12.99 -13.94
CA GLU A 298 6.06 -12.17 -13.23
C GLU A 298 5.36 -11.11 -12.37
N PRO A 299 5.94 -10.69 -11.23
CA PRO A 299 5.34 -9.71 -10.32
C PRO A 299 4.99 -8.37 -11.00
N LEU A 300 5.80 -7.96 -11.97
CA LEU A 300 5.65 -6.69 -12.71
C LEU A 300 4.79 -6.80 -13.98
N ASN A 301 4.06 -7.91 -14.17
CA ASN A 301 3.14 -8.03 -15.29
C ASN A 301 1.99 -7.02 -15.19
N ALA A 302 1.66 -6.41 -16.35
CA ALA A 302 0.58 -5.44 -16.46
C ALA A 302 -0.82 -6.04 -16.23
N PHE A 303 -0.99 -7.34 -16.46
CA PHE A 303 -2.27 -8.04 -16.31
C PHE A 303 -2.07 -9.41 -15.68
N ALA A 304 -3.03 -9.83 -14.86
CA ALA A 304 -3.04 -11.16 -14.29
C ALA A 304 -3.29 -12.23 -15.37
N LYS A 305 -2.70 -13.41 -15.21
CA LYS A 305 -3.06 -14.60 -16.00
C LYS A 305 -4.41 -15.16 -15.59
N GLY A 306 -4.82 -14.95 -14.34
CA GLY A 306 -6.17 -15.21 -13.86
C GLY A 306 -6.46 -14.46 -12.56
N GLU A 307 -7.75 -14.28 -12.31
CA GLU A 307 -8.29 -13.51 -11.20
C GLU A 307 -9.44 -14.34 -10.62
N VAL A 308 -9.47 -14.48 -9.31
CA VAL A 308 -10.45 -15.29 -8.58
C VAL A 308 -11.05 -14.43 -7.49
N PHE A 309 -12.38 -14.35 -7.44
CA PHE A 309 -13.08 -13.76 -6.31
C PHE A 309 -13.20 -14.79 -5.19
N ILE A 310 -12.88 -14.39 -3.97
CA ILE A 310 -13.01 -15.19 -2.74
C ILE A 310 -14.22 -14.66 -1.96
N GLY A 311 -15.33 -15.39 -2.05
CA GLY A 311 -16.56 -15.11 -1.33
C GLY A 311 -16.52 -15.57 0.12
N HIS A 312 -17.68 -15.51 0.78
CA HIS A 312 -17.86 -15.96 2.17
C HIS A 312 -18.04 -17.48 2.25
N LYS A 313 -17.73 -18.08 3.41
CA LYS A 313 -17.94 -19.52 3.65
C LYS A 313 -19.34 -20.02 3.36
N ASP A 314 -20.37 -19.22 3.66
CA ASP A 314 -21.77 -19.58 3.41
C ASP A 314 -22.08 -19.72 1.90
N GLY A 315 -21.25 -19.09 1.06
CA GLY A 315 -21.31 -19.22 -0.39
C GLY A 315 -20.49 -20.38 -0.95
N GLY A 316 -20.07 -21.35 -0.13
CA GLY A 316 -19.29 -22.51 -0.59
C GLY A 316 -17.80 -22.25 -0.78
N TYR A 317 -17.26 -21.16 -0.23
CA TYR A 317 -15.83 -20.88 -0.24
C TYR A 317 -15.14 -21.48 0.99
N SER A 318 -13.99 -22.13 0.81
CA SER A 318 -13.20 -22.63 1.94
C SER A 318 -11.73 -22.79 1.58
N VAL A 319 -10.88 -22.94 2.58
CA VAL A 319 -9.46 -23.24 2.41
C VAL A 319 -9.15 -24.51 3.19
N SER A 320 -8.64 -25.53 2.51
CA SER A 320 -8.23 -26.81 3.13
C SER A 320 -6.74 -27.06 2.93
N THR A 321 -6.09 -27.64 3.94
CA THR A 321 -4.68 -28.06 3.88
C THR A 321 -4.57 -29.53 3.50
N GLY A 322 -3.52 -29.90 2.78
CA GLY A 322 -3.25 -31.28 2.36
C GLY A 322 -3.48 -31.52 0.86
N SER A 323 -3.09 -32.71 0.41
CA SER A 323 -3.29 -33.14 -0.98
C SER A 323 -4.57 -33.99 -1.07
N GLU A 324 -5.62 -33.45 -1.70
CA GLU A 324 -6.72 -34.28 -2.19
C GLU A 324 -6.25 -34.94 -3.49
N GLU A 325 -6.17 -36.28 -3.46
CA GLU A 325 -5.94 -37.23 -4.56
C GLU A 325 -5.57 -36.65 -5.94
N GLY A 326 -4.29 -36.71 -6.30
CA GLY A 326 -3.83 -36.30 -7.62
C GLY A 326 -2.34 -36.47 -7.90
N ASP A 327 -1.53 -36.76 -6.89
CA ASP A 327 -0.08 -36.98 -7.06
C ASP A 327 0.22 -38.40 -7.55
N ARG A 328 -0.29 -38.77 -8.74
CA ARG A 328 0.02 -40.06 -9.40
C ARG A 328 1.32 -39.99 -10.22
N GLY A 329 2.19 -39.01 -9.96
CA GLY A 329 3.33 -38.69 -10.83
C GLY A 329 4.71 -38.68 -10.19
N SER A 330 4.86 -38.89 -8.88
CA SER A 330 6.18 -38.87 -8.24
C SER A 330 6.36 -40.03 -7.27
N ASN A 331 7.35 -40.88 -7.56
CA ASN A 331 7.87 -41.92 -6.67
C ASN A 331 8.65 -41.34 -5.48
N SER A 332 8.19 -40.24 -4.88
CA SER A 332 8.81 -39.66 -3.69
C SER A 332 7.73 -39.46 -2.62
N GLN A 333 7.91 -40.13 -1.48
CA GLN A 333 7.06 -40.01 -0.29
C GLN A 333 7.11 -38.60 0.37
N ASN A 334 7.50 -37.55 -0.35
CA ASN A 334 7.75 -36.19 0.17
C ASN A 334 7.07 -35.04 -0.60
N THR A 335 6.38 -35.32 -1.72
CA THR A 335 5.74 -34.29 -2.57
C THR A 335 4.43 -33.72 -2.04
N SER A 336 3.90 -34.25 -0.93
CA SER A 336 2.74 -33.69 -0.21
C SER A 336 3.09 -32.54 0.74
N SER A 337 4.34 -32.11 0.84
CA SER A 337 4.73 -31.05 1.77
C SER A 337 4.31 -29.67 1.22
N TYR A 338 3.44 -28.99 1.98
CA TYR A 338 3.02 -27.59 1.80
C TYR A 338 1.94 -27.30 0.73
N CYS A 339 1.09 -28.29 0.43
CA CYS A 339 -0.08 -28.13 -0.44
C CYS A 339 -1.32 -27.66 0.34
N PHE A 340 -2.10 -26.78 -0.29
CA PHE A 340 -3.40 -26.34 0.20
C PHE A 340 -4.33 -26.01 -0.97
N THR A 341 -5.63 -26.04 -0.74
CA THR A 341 -6.66 -25.85 -1.76
C THR A 341 -7.60 -24.72 -1.38
N LEU A 342 -7.75 -23.74 -2.27
CA LEU A 342 -8.85 -22.78 -2.22
C LEU A 342 -10.04 -23.40 -2.96
N ASN A 343 -11.09 -23.73 -2.23
CA ASN A 343 -12.35 -24.21 -2.76
C ASN A 343 -13.24 -23.01 -3.09
N THR A 344 -13.75 -22.99 -4.31
CA THR A 344 -14.80 -22.06 -4.76
C THR A 344 -15.96 -22.89 -5.33
N PRO A 345 -17.18 -22.34 -5.43
CA PRO A 345 -18.34 -23.07 -5.97
C PRO A 345 -18.11 -23.69 -7.35
N ASP A 346 -17.39 -22.97 -8.21
CA ASP A 346 -17.18 -23.39 -9.59
C ASP A 346 -15.92 -24.24 -9.79
N ARG A 347 -14.94 -24.13 -8.89
CA ARG A 347 -13.61 -24.71 -9.09
C ARG A 347 -12.76 -24.81 -7.81
N LYS A 348 -11.98 -25.89 -7.71
CA LYS A 348 -10.86 -26.02 -6.76
C LYS A 348 -9.55 -25.46 -7.34
N PHE A 349 -8.84 -24.67 -6.54
CA PHE A 349 -7.51 -24.16 -6.86
C PHE A 349 -6.50 -24.83 -5.93
N VAL A 350 -5.81 -25.85 -6.44
CA VAL A 350 -4.74 -26.53 -5.70
C VAL A 350 -3.44 -25.74 -5.85
N LEU A 351 -2.91 -25.33 -4.71
CA LEU A 351 -1.75 -24.45 -4.55
C LEU A 351 -0.68 -25.15 -3.71
N ARG A 352 0.58 -24.79 -3.93
CA ARG A 352 1.73 -25.29 -3.19
C ARG A 352 2.71 -24.16 -2.89
N ALA A 353 3.06 -23.99 -1.62
CA ALA A 353 4.08 -23.04 -1.17
C ALA A 353 5.49 -23.65 -1.23
N GLU A 354 6.52 -22.81 -1.13
CA GLU A 354 7.92 -23.26 -1.07
C GLU A 354 8.32 -23.71 0.34
N THR A 355 7.71 -23.10 1.37
CA THR A 355 7.96 -23.41 2.78
C THR A 355 6.65 -23.64 3.54
N GLN A 356 6.76 -24.30 4.70
CA GLN A 356 5.62 -24.49 5.61
C GLN A 356 5.10 -23.17 6.16
N ASP A 357 6.00 -22.23 6.48
CA ASP A 357 5.66 -20.90 6.99
C ASP A 357 4.87 -20.09 5.94
N ASP A 358 5.31 -20.11 4.69
CA ASP A 358 4.57 -19.47 3.59
C ASP A 358 3.18 -20.09 3.43
N MET A 359 3.07 -21.43 3.47
CA MET A 359 1.76 -22.09 3.42
C MET A 359 0.86 -21.59 4.55
N HIS A 360 1.34 -21.60 5.80
CA HIS A 360 0.55 -21.14 6.94
C HIS A 360 0.11 -19.69 6.78
N LYS A 361 1.01 -18.79 6.36
CA LYS A 361 0.68 -17.38 6.10
C LYS A 361 -0.41 -17.23 5.03
N TRP A 362 -0.29 -17.97 3.92
CA TRP A 362 -1.29 -17.95 2.83
C TRP A 362 -2.65 -18.50 3.27
N VAL A 363 -2.64 -19.62 3.97
CA VAL A 363 -3.86 -20.25 4.49
C VAL A 363 -4.56 -19.32 5.47
N MET A 364 -3.84 -18.77 6.46
CA MET A 364 -4.40 -17.81 7.42
C MET A 364 -4.98 -16.57 6.73
N ALA A 365 -4.24 -16.00 5.76
CA ALA A 365 -4.70 -14.82 5.03
C ALA A 365 -5.99 -15.10 4.24
N MET A 366 -6.07 -16.23 3.53
CA MET A 366 -7.26 -16.61 2.76
C MET A 366 -8.44 -16.99 3.65
N GLN A 367 -8.20 -17.72 4.76
CA GLN A 367 -9.24 -18.07 5.73
C GLN A 367 -9.89 -16.82 6.33
N LYS A 368 -9.08 -15.84 6.75
CA LYS A 368 -9.60 -14.55 7.24
C LYS A 368 -10.51 -13.86 6.22
N VAL A 369 -10.19 -13.95 4.92
CA VAL A 369 -11.03 -13.38 3.85
C VAL A 369 -12.34 -14.16 3.68
N VAL A 370 -12.29 -15.49 3.74
CA VAL A 370 -13.46 -16.37 3.63
C VAL A 370 -14.42 -16.20 4.82
N GLU A 371 -13.91 -15.92 6.01
CA GLU A 371 -14.72 -15.72 7.23
C GLU A 371 -15.28 -14.30 7.36
N MET A 372 -14.70 -13.33 6.67
CA MET A 372 -15.19 -11.95 6.70
C MET A 372 -16.56 -11.87 6.00
N PRO A 373 -17.57 -11.20 6.56
CA PRO A 373 -18.84 -10.98 5.87
C PRO A 373 -18.68 -10.18 4.57
N LEU A 374 -19.55 -10.45 3.59
CA LEU A 374 -19.56 -9.71 2.33
C LEU A 374 -20.19 -8.33 2.51
N THR A 375 -19.58 -7.32 1.92
CA THR A 375 -20.16 -5.97 1.81
C THR A 375 -20.87 -5.80 0.47
N THR A 376 -21.75 -4.80 0.34
CA THR A 376 -22.37 -4.45 -0.94
C THR A 376 -21.34 -4.10 -2.03
N GLN A 377 -20.17 -3.58 -1.63
CA GLN A 377 -19.08 -3.29 -2.56
C GLN A 377 -18.40 -4.57 -3.07
N ASP A 378 -18.31 -5.60 -2.23
CA ASP A 378 -17.79 -6.90 -2.63
C ASP A 378 -18.68 -7.55 -3.69
N SER A 379 -20.00 -7.43 -3.56
CA SER A 379 -20.95 -7.90 -4.58
C SER A 379 -20.77 -7.16 -5.91
N LYS A 380 -20.58 -5.83 -5.88
CA LYS A 380 -20.26 -5.05 -7.10
C LYS A 380 -18.93 -5.49 -7.72
N LEU A 381 -17.90 -5.70 -6.91
CA LEU A 381 -16.60 -6.17 -7.36
C LEU A 381 -16.70 -7.55 -8.04
N ALA A 382 -17.43 -8.48 -7.43
CA ALA A 382 -17.65 -9.82 -7.98
C ALA A 382 -18.30 -9.75 -9.38
N GLY A 383 -19.30 -8.89 -9.56
CA GLY A 383 -19.98 -8.70 -10.85
C GLY A 383 -19.13 -8.08 -11.96
N LEU A 384 -18.05 -7.36 -11.61
CA LEU A 384 -17.13 -6.74 -12.58
C LEU A 384 -16.05 -7.71 -13.09
N LEU A 385 -15.81 -8.81 -12.39
CA LEU A 385 -14.78 -9.77 -12.75
C LEU A 385 -15.27 -10.65 -13.90
N VAL A 386 -14.61 -10.56 -15.05
CA VAL A 386 -14.90 -11.45 -16.18
C VAL A 386 -14.02 -12.69 -16.04
N PRO A 387 -14.60 -13.91 -15.95
CA PRO A 387 -13.80 -15.13 -15.93
C PRO A 387 -12.95 -15.21 -17.20
N LYS A 388 -11.61 -15.21 -17.03
CA LYS A 388 -10.70 -15.47 -18.15
C LYS A 388 -10.84 -16.94 -18.54
N LYS A 389 -11.66 -17.21 -19.57
CA LYS A 389 -11.75 -18.56 -20.18
C LYS A 389 -10.33 -19.02 -20.53
N SER A 390 -10.01 -20.27 -20.22
CA SER A 390 -8.75 -20.88 -20.66
C SER A 390 -8.63 -20.72 -22.17
N SER A 391 -7.50 -20.21 -22.65
CA SER A 391 -7.23 -19.79 -24.03
C SER A 391 -7.16 -20.93 -25.05
N ASN A 392 -8.19 -21.79 -25.12
CA ASN A 392 -8.26 -22.94 -26.03
C ASN A 392 -9.65 -23.14 -26.67
N SER A 393 -10.55 -22.15 -26.64
CA SER A 393 -11.92 -22.30 -27.20
C SER A 393 -12.17 -21.61 -28.55
N PHE A 394 -11.14 -21.08 -29.23
CA PHE A 394 -11.26 -20.75 -30.66
C PHE A 394 -10.85 -21.94 -31.53
N ARG A 395 -11.66 -23.01 -31.52
CA ARG A 395 -11.86 -23.80 -32.73
C ARG A 395 -13.13 -23.27 -33.37
N LEU A 396 -12.96 -22.23 -34.19
CA LEU A 396 -13.98 -21.84 -35.15
C LEU A 396 -14.21 -23.04 -36.07
N ILE A 397 -15.43 -23.56 -35.99
CA ILE A 397 -16.06 -24.42 -36.97
C ILE A 397 -15.98 -23.66 -38.30
N LYS A 398 -15.03 -24.03 -39.17
CA LYS A 398 -15.21 -23.88 -40.61
C LYS A 398 -15.96 -25.12 -41.06
N ARG A 399 -17.23 -24.94 -41.39
CA ARG A 399 -17.89 -25.74 -42.42
C ARG A 399 -17.80 -24.96 -43.72
#